data_AF-A0AAT9HN26-F1
#
_entry.id   AF-A0AAT9HN26-F1
#
_cell.length_a   1.000
_cell.length_b   1.000
_cell.length_c   1.000
_cell.angle_alpha   90.00
_cell.angle_beta   90.00
_cell.angle_gamma   90.00
#
_symmetry.space_group_name_H-M   'P 1'
#
loop_
_entity.id
_entity.type
_entity.pdbx_description
1 polymer ?
#
loop_
_entity_poly.entity_id
_entity_poly.type
_entity_poly.pdbx_seq_one_letter_code
_entity_poly.pdbx_strand_id
1 'polypeptide(L)'
;MITGGLPSLDAHADDVYRAAYPRIERKVAAHYARYPQDVERARRIADHLLTHDVVLPNGYRFTVEAFQSLGRVLGSGDGSHQLHHLLEDAFVPTPAGPALADAFQEQVQGLLSYAGHPLYALVHEACYGQDARPTAWSAERVRAEFPRFDAAKTLAGDEPLLFTGETIHPWMFDNDPALRPLRETAGLLAARTDWTPLYDPARLAVNEVPVAAAVYHDDMYVDTAHALTTAAAIRGLRTWVTDEFEHDGVRTGGPGCWTGCSPWRATRSEPGGAVTGALPDRP
;
A
#
# COMPACT_ATOMS: atom_id res chain seq x y z
N MET A 1 -19.10 -2.41 -8.10
CA MET A 1 -17.86 -2.05 -8.80
C MET A 1 -16.76 -1.99 -7.76
N ILE A 2 -15.57 -2.49 -8.06
CA ILE A 2 -14.41 -2.57 -7.16
C ILE A 2 -13.26 -1.78 -7.82
N THR A 3 -12.50 -1.01 -7.04
CA THR A 3 -11.37 -0.19 -7.52
C THR A 3 -10.23 -0.27 -6.53
N GLY A 4 -8.99 -0.23 -7.00
CA GLY A 4 -7.81 -0.38 -6.12
C GLY A 4 -7.50 -1.83 -5.76
N GLY A 5 -7.89 -2.77 -6.63
CA GLY A 5 -7.47 -4.16 -6.57
C GLY A 5 -8.43 -5.13 -5.88
N LEU A 6 -8.21 -6.43 -6.12
CA LEU A 6 -8.93 -7.54 -5.51
C LEU A 6 -7.97 -8.27 -4.56
N PRO A 7 -8.33 -8.49 -3.28
CA PRO A 7 -7.48 -9.22 -2.36
C PRO A 7 -7.36 -10.68 -2.79
N SER A 8 -6.26 -11.35 -2.41
CA SER A 8 -6.18 -12.80 -2.55
C SER A 8 -7.23 -13.49 -1.69
N LEU A 9 -7.73 -14.65 -2.14
CA LEU A 9 -8.74 -15.44 -1.42
C LEU A 9 -8.12 -16.41 -0.41
N ASP A 10 -6.85 -16.76 -0.58
CA ASP A 10 -6.18 -17.84 0.15
C ASP A 10 -4.71 -17.53 0.51
N ALA A 11 -4.15 -16.41 0.02
CA ALA A 11 -2.76 -16.07 0.32
C ALA A 11 -2.60 -15.65 1.78
N HIS A 12 -1.54 -16.15 2.42
CA HIS A 12 -1.13 -15.66 3.72
C HIS A 12 -0.43 -14.30 3.59
N ALA A 13 -0.38 -13.50 4.67
CA ALA A 13 0.33 -12.22 4.71
C ALA A 13 1.77 -12.33 4.18
N ASP A 14 2.47 -13.42 4.50
CA ASP A 14 3.82 -13.69 4.00
C ASP A 14 3.91 -13.67 2.47
N ASP A 15 2.93 -14.28 1.78
CA ASP A 15 2.92 -14.37 0.32
C ASP A 15 2.63 -13.01 -0.31
N VAL A 16 1.77 -12.23 0.33
CA VAL A 16 1.48 -10.84 -0.07
C VAL A 16 2.73 -9.97 0.03
N TYR A 17 3.44 -10.02 1.16
CA TYR A 17 4.66 -9.22 1.33
C TYR A 17 5.81 -9.69 0.45
N ARG A 18 5.97 -11.01 0.25
CA ARG A 18 7.01 -11.56 -0.64
C ARG A 18 6.78 -11.14 -2.10
N ALA A 19 5.52 -11.05 -2.52
CA ALA A 19 5.16 -10.48 -3.82
C ALA A 19 5.39 -8.96 -3.86
N ALA A 20 5.18 -8.24 -2.74
CA ALA A 20 5.28 -6.79 -2.68
C ALA A 20 6.72 -6.25 -2.81
N TYR A 21 7.70 -6.86 -2.14
CA TYR A 21 9.07 -6.32 -2.10
C TYR A 21 9.71 -6.10 -3.49
N PRO A 22 9.62 -7.04 -4.45
CA PRO A 22 10.09 -6.79 -5.81
C PRO A 22 9.38 -5.62 -6.50
N ARG A 23 8.07 -5.41 -6.26
CA ARG A 23 7.33 -4.26 -6.83
C ARG A 23 7.77 -2.94 -6.18
N ILE A 24 7.95 -2.93 -4.87
CA ILE A 24 8.47 -1.78 -4.12
C ILE A 24 9.86 -1.40 -4.65
N GLU A 25 10.74 -2.38 -4.83
CA GLU A 25 12.08 -2.15 -5.38
C GLU A 25 12.04 -1.54 -6.78
N ARG A 26 11.14 -2.02 -7.67
CA ARG A 26 10.92 -1.41 -8.99
C ARG A 26 10.46 0.05 -8.88
N LYS A 27 9.56 0.39 -7.95
CA LYS A 27 9.09 1.77 -7.74
C LYS A 27 10.22 2.68 -7.24
N VAL A 28 11.04 2.20 -6.31
CA VAL A 28 12.21 2.95 -5.83
C VAL A 28 13.24 3.16 -6.94
N ALA A 29 13.53 2.12 -7.74
CA ALA A 29 14.43 2.23 -8.88
C ALA A 29 13.92 3.25 -9.92
N ALA A 30 12.62 3.25 -10.20
CA ALA A 30 11.99 4.23 -11.09
C ALA A 30 12.08 5.66 -10.54
N HIS A 31 11.89 5.84 -9.22
CA HIS A 31 12.08 7.13 -8.55
C HIS A 31 13.51 7.64 -8.73
N TYR A 32 14.53 6.83 -8.45
CA TYR A 32 15.92 7.24 -8.61
C TYR A 32 16.36 7.41 -10.07
N ALA A 33 15.79 6.66 -11.01
CA ALA A 33 16.02 6.90 -12.43
C ALA A 33 15.47 8.28 -12.86
N ARG A 34 14.36 8.72 -12.27
CA ARG A 34 13.78 10.04 -12.50
C ARG A 34 14.53 11.16 -11.77
N TYR A 35 15.01 10.89 -10.56
CA TYR A 35 15.74 11.82 -9.71
C TYR A 35 17.07 11.24 -9.20
N PRO A 36 18.11 11.17 -10.05
CA PRO A 36 19.39 10.54 -9.67
C PRO A 36 20.06 11.17 -8.45
N GLN A 37 19.88 12.47 -8.23
CA GLN A 37 20.40 13.22 -7.08
C GLN A 37 19.81 12.76 -5.75
N ASP A 38 18.63 12.13 -5.76
CA ASP A 38 17.97 11.71 -4.53
C ASP A 38 18.62 10.47 -3.92
N VAL A 39 19.43 9.72 -4.69
CA VAL A 39 20.23 8.60 -4.16
C VAL A 39 21.16 9.10 -3.05
N GLU A 40 21.92 10.18 -3.33
CA GLU A 40 22.86 10.74 -2.35
C GLU A 40 22.12 11.43 -1.20
N ARG A 41 21.03 12.15 -1.50
CA ARG A 41 20.21 12.82 -0.46
C ARG A 41 19.62 11.81 0.52
N ALA A 42 19.03 10.72 0.02
CA ALA A 42 18.46 9.67 0.84
C ALA A 42 19.54 8.97 1.68
N ARG A 43 20.70 8.65 1.08
CA ARG A 43 21.83 8.07 1.80
C ARG A 43 22.31 8.98 2.94
N ARG A 44 22.47 10.27 2.69
CA ARG A 44 22.90 11.25 3.69
C ARG A 44 21.91 11.39 4.85
N ILE A 45 20.61 11.41 4.58
CA ILE A 45 19.59 11.43 5.64
C ILE A 45 19.66 10.14 6.45
N ALA A 46 19.71 8.98 5.79
CA ALA A 46 19.77 7.71 6.48
C ALA A 46 21.03 7.53 7.34
N ASP A 47 22.20 7.98 6.86
CA ASP A 47 23.44 8.00 7.64
C ASP A 47 23.33 8.89 8.89
N HIS A 48 22.70 10.06 8.75
CA HIS A 48 22.43 10.93 9.89
C HIS A 48 21.54 10.24 10.93
N LEU A 49 20.47 9.55 10.50
CA LEU A 49 19.55 8.84 11.39
C LEU A 49 20.15 7.56 12.02
N LEU A 50 21.18 6.97 11.41
CA LEU A 50 21.92 5.86 12.02
C LEU A 50 22.90 6.31 13.09
N THR A 51 23.36 7.56 13.02
CA THR A 51 24.42 8.09 13.88
C THR A 51 23.90 9.06 14.94
N HIS A 52 22.63 9.48 14.85
CA HIS A 52 22.00 10.43 15.76
C HIS A 52 20.63 9.94 16.21
N ASP A 53 20.32 10.11 17.50
CA ASP A 53 18.97 9.91 18.02
C ASP A 53 18.10 11.14 17.71
N VAL A 54 17.27 11.03 16.66
CA VAL A 54 16.38 12.11 16.23
C VAL A 54 14.96 11.89 16.74
N VAL A 55 14.39 12.94 17.34
CA VAL A 55 12.99 12.98 17.78
C VAL A 55 12.29 14.16 17.11
N LEU A 56 11.21 13.88 16.39
CA LEU A 56 10.42 14.90 15.70
C LEU A 56 9.63 15.76 16.71
N PRO A 57 9.13 16.94 16.30
CA PRO A 57 8.40 17.85 17.20
C PRO A 57 7.21 17.22 17.94
N ASN A 58 6.52 16.25 17.34
CA ASN A 58 5.43 15.50 17.97
C ASN A 58 5.88 14.38 18.94
N GLY A 59 7.18 14.20 19.18
CA GLY A 59 7.73 13.14 20.02
C GLY A 59 7.97 11.79 19.32
N TYR A 60 7.79 11.74 18.00
CA TYR A 60 8.06 10.56 17.18
C TYR A 60 9.56 10.29 17.10
N ARG A 61 9.97 9.05 17.36
CA ARG A 61 11.38 8.63 17.21
C ARG A 61 11.68 8.36 15.73
N PHE A 62 12.45 9.24 15.11
CA PHE A 62 12.71 9.18 13.68
C PHE A 62 13.94 8.33 13.39
N THR A 63 13.72 7.03 13.21
CA THR A 63 14.79 6.08 12.87
C THR A 63 14.94 5.93 11.36
N VAL A 64 16.00 5.25 10.91
CA VAL A 64 16.20 4.98 9.49
C VAL A 64 15.09 4.13 8.88
N GLU A 65 14.51 3.19 9.64
CA GLU A 65 13.36 2.38 9.19
C GLU A 65 12.11 3.24 9.01
N ALA A 66 11.91 4.21 9.91
CA ALA A 66 10.83 5.18 9.77
C ALA A 66 11.04 6.04 8.51
N PHE A 67 12.27 6.49 8.24
CA PHE A 67 12.59 7.18 6.99
C PHE A 67 12.35 6.33 5.74
N GLN A 68 12.75 5.05 5.74
CA GLN A 68 12.46 4.13 4.64
C GLN A 68 10.96 3.99 4.39
N SER A 69 10.12 4.05 5.43
CA SER A 69 8.65 3.95 5.30
C SER A 69 7.99 5.12 4.56
N LEU A 70 8.69 6.25 4.37
CA LEU A 70 8.21 7.33 3.51
C LEU A 70 8.02 6.89 2.06
N GLY A 71 8.67 5.80 1.62
CA GLY A 71 8.46 5.22 0.30
C GLY A 71 7.04 4.76 0.03
N ARG A 72 6.17 4.67 1.04
CA ARG A 72 4.74 4.45 0.84
C ARG A 72 4.15 5.43 -0.17
N VAL A 73 4.61 6.68 -0.23
CA VAL A 73 4.09 7.65 -1.20
C VAL A 73 4.29 7.23 -2.65
N LEU A 74 5.27 6.38 -2.96
CA LEU A 74 5.58 5.93 -4.33
C LEU A 74 4.48 5.09 -5.00
N GLY A 75 3.44 4.72 -4.26
CA GLY A 75 2.25 4.06 -4.81
C GLY A 75 1.20 5.02 -5.37
N SER A 76 1.40 6.34 -5.31
CA SER A 76 0.55 7.34 -5.98
C SER A 76 1.21 7.88 -7.25
N GLY A 77 0.40 8.39 -8.18
CA GLY A 77 0.90 8.94 -9.47
C GLY A 77 1.90 10.09 -9.32
N ASP A 78 1.75 10.90 -8.27
CA ASP A 78 2.62 12.04 -7.95
C ASP A 78 3.66 11.71 -6.86
N GLY A 79 3.69 10.48 -6.35
CA GLY A 79 4.49 10.08 -5.20
C GLY A 79 5.99 10.32 -5.34
N SER A 80 6.52 10.09 -6.54
CA SER A 80 7.94 10.38 -6.84
C SER A 80 8.27 11.87 -6.73
N HIS A 81 7.34 12.76 -7.10
CA HIS A 81 7.52 14.20 -6.99
C HIS A 81 7.44 14.65 -5.53
N GLN A 82 6.49 14.09 -4.77
CA GLN A 82 6.37 14.35 -3.33
C GLN A 82 7.64 13.94 -2.58
N LEU A 83 8.15 12.74 -2.83
CA LEU A 83 9.38 12.26 -2.20
C LEU A 83 10.58 13.13 -2.60
N HIS A 84 10.70 13.49 -3.89
CA HIS A 84 11.78 14.36 -4.36
C HIS A 84 11.80 15.71 -3.64
N HIS A 85 10.65 16.37 -3.55
CA HIS A 85 10.52 17.65 -2.87
C HIS A 85 10.83 17.53 -1.37
N LEU A 86 10.43 16.43 -0.73
CA LEU A 86 10.77 16.17 0.66
C LEU A 86 12.28 16.04 0.88
N LEU A 87 13.00 15.40 -0.05
CA LEU A 87 14.43 15.13 0.09
C LEU A 87 15.33 16.33 -0.24
N GLU A 88 14.84 17.33 -0.98
CA GLU A 88 15.69 18.37 -1.54
C GLU A 88 16.33 19.30 -0.50
N ASP A 89 15.56 19.65 0.53
CA ASP A 89 15.93 20.63 1.57
C ASP A 89 15.93 20.02 2.98
N ALA A 90 16.36 18.76 3.09
CA ALA A 90 16.34 18.04 4.37
C ALA A 90 17.28 18.62 5.45
N PHE A 91 18.34 19.34 5.05
CA PHE A 91 19.35 19.88 5.96
C PHE A 91 19.54 21.39 5.83
N VAL A 92 19.75 22.06 6.96
CA VAL A 92 20.21 23.45 7.05
C VAL A 92 21.59 23.54 7.68
N PRO A 93 22.43 24.50 7.27
CA PRO A 93 23.72 24.72 7.92
C PRO A 93 23.51 25.38 9.29
N THR A 94 24.19 24.86 10.32
CA THR A 94 24.24 25.48 11.66
C THR A 94 25.70 25.61 12.12
N PRO A 95 26.00 26.44 13.14
CA PRO A 95 27.35 26.51 13.71
C PRO A 95 27.89 25.18 14.24
N ALA A 96 27.02 24.23 14.59
CA ALA A 96 27.39 22.89 15.06
C ALA A 96 27.51 21.86 13.91
N GLY A 97 27.29 22.27 12.66
CA GLY A 97 27.23 21.40 11.49
C GLY A 97 25.82 21.35 10.86
N PRO A 98 25.62 20.51 9.83
CA PRO A 98 24.31 20.33 9.22
C PRO A 98 23.31 19.74 10.22
N ALA A 99 22.12 20.32 10.31
CA ALA A 99 21.01 19.81 11.11
C ALA A 99 19.78 19.60 10.22
N LEU A 100 18.88 18.69 10.61
CA LEU A 100 17.62 18.49 9.89
C LEU A 100 16.77 19.76 9.93
N ALA A 101 16.29 20.22 8.78
CA ALA A 101 15.49 21.44 8.68
C ALA A 101 14.15 21.28 9.41
N ASP A 102 13.68 22.32 10.10
CA ASP A 102 12.38 22.29 10.79
C ASP A 102 11.24 21.98 9.81
N ALA A 103 11.25 22.59 8.62
CA ALA A 103 10.26 22.34 7.59
C ALA A 103 10.27 20.88 7.09
N PHE A 104 11.45 20.24 7.05
CA PHE A 104 11.57 18.82 6.71
C PHE A 104 10.97 17.95 7.82
N GLN A 105 11.31 18.23 9.08
CA GLN A 105 10.79 17.49 10.24
C GLN A 105 9.26 17.58 10.33
N GLU A 106 8.68 18.77 10.09
CA GLU A 106 7.24 19.02 10.05
C GLU A 106 6.52 18.23 8.93
N GLN A 107 7.12 18.17 7.74
CA GLN A 107 6.57 17.37 6.64
C GLN A 107 6.67 15.87 6.91
N VAL A 108 7.82 15.40 7.40
CA VAL A 108 8.06 13.99 7.73
C VAL A 108 7.09 13.52 8.81
N GLN A 109 6.85 14.29 9.88
CA GLN A 109 5.93 13.85 10.93
C GLN A 109 4.49 13.70 10.42
N GLY A 110 4.05 14.57 9.51
CA GLY A 110 2.74 14.47 8.87
C GLY A 110 2.62 13.24 7.98
N LEU A 111 3.72 12.82 7.37
CA LEU A 111 3.80 11.62 6.53
C LEU A 111 4.03 10.32 7.30
N LEU A 112 4.50 10.35 8.55
CA LEU A 112 4.80 9.15 9.32
C LEU A 112 3.77 8.83 10.40
N SER A 113 3.20 9.86 11.04
CA SER A 113 2.36 9.63 12.21
C SER A 113 1.01 9.01 11.85
N TYR A 114 0.61 8.01 12.63
CA TYR A 114 -0.71 7.41 12.56
C TYR A 114 -1.73 8.04 13.49
N ALA A 115 -1.42 9.17 14.14
CA ALA A 115 -2.31 9.82 15.11
C ALA A 115 -3.74 10.09 14.61
N GLY A 116 -3.91 10.43 13.33
CA GLY A 116 -5.24 10.65 12.73
C GLY A 116 -6.03 9.37 12.40
N HIS A 117 -5.38 8.21 12.42
CA HIS A 117 -5.92 6.92 11.97
C HIS A 117 -5.20 5.72 12.62
N PRO A 118 -5.13 5.63 13.96
CA PRO A 118 -4.31 4.62 14.64
C PRO A 118 -4.82 3.20 14.43
N LEU A 119 -6.14 3.04 14.20
CA LEU A 119 -6.73 1.74 13.87
C LEU A 119 -6.19 1.18 12.55
N TYR A 120 -5.84 2.05 11.60
CA TYR A 120 -5.27 1.62 10.32
C TYR A 120 -4.01 0.80 10.55
N ALA A 121 -3.04 1.35 11.29
CA ALA A 121 -1.82 0.63 11.65
C ALA A 121 -2.12 -0.61 12.49
N LEU A 122 -3.05 -0.52 13.45
CA LEU A 122 -3.37 -1.63 14.36
C LEU A 122 -3.93 -2.87 13.63
N VAL A 123 -4.80 -2.69 12.64
CA VAL A 123 -5.49 -3.81 11.98
C VAL A 123 -4.98 -4.07 10.55
N HIS A 124 -3.95 -3.35 10.11
CA HIS A 124 -3.42 -3.41 8.74
C HIS A 124 -3.11 -4.85 8.30
N GLU A 125 -2.25 -5.54 9.05
CA GLU A 125 -1.83 -6.89 8.69
C GLU A 125 -2.92 -7.94 9.01
N ALA A 126 -3.81 -7.64 9.97
CA ALA A 126 -4.91 -8.52 10.35
C ALA A 126 -5.93 -8.74 9.21
N CYS A 127 -5.94 -7.89 8.18
CA CYS A 127 -6.77 -8.12 6.99
C CYS A 127 -6.39 -9.38 6.20
N TYR A 128 -5.19 -9.92 6.43
CA TYR A 128 -4.73 -11.20 5.87
C TYR A 128 -4.88 -12.38 6.85
N GLY A 129 -5.40 -12.13 8.05
CA GLY A 129 -5.61 -13.16 9.06
C GLY A 129 -6.67 -14.15 8.60
N GLN A 130 -6.23 -15.35 8.22
CA GLN A 130 -7.10 -16.45 7.81
C GLN A 130 -6.59 -17.76 8.40
N ASP A 131 -7.54 -18.59 8.83
CA ASP A 131 -7.29 -19.92 9.42
C ASP A 131 -6.41 -19.88 10.68
N ALA A 132 -5.75 -21.00 10.97
CA ALA A 132 -5.00 -21.22 12.20
C ALA A 132 -3.62 -20.54 12.24
N ARG A 133 -3.22 -19.84 11.16
CA ARG A 133 -1.87 -19.29 11.02
C ARG A 133 -1.85 -17.81 11.45
N PRO A 134 -1.02 -17.42 12.42
CA PRO A 134 -0.88 -16.02 12.81
C PRO A 134 -0.09 -15.25 11.77
N THR A 135 -0.41 -13.97 11.60
CA THR A 135 0.41 -13.08 10.78
C THR A 135 1.79 -12.90 11.44
N ALA A 136 1.81 -12.73 12.76
CA ALA A 136 3.00 -12.68 13.61
C ALA A 136 4.09 -11.72 13.08
N TRP A 137 3.66 -10.54 12.60
CA TRP A 137 4.51 -9.52 12.00
C TRP A 137 5.15 -10.00 10.70
N SER A 138 4.32 -10.51 9.79
CA SER A 138 4.74 -10.99 8.47
C SER A 138 5.54 -9.96 7.70
N ALA A 139 5.17 -8.68 7.73
CA ALA A 139 5.90 -7.61 7.05
C ALA A 139 7.37 -7.54 7.51
N GLU A 140 7.61 -7.54 8.83
CA GLU A 140 8.96 -7.47 9.41
C GLU A 140 9.73 -8.77 9.12
N ARG A 141 9.10 -9.94 9.30
CA ARG A 141 9.78 -11.23 9.05
C ARG A 141 10.17 -11.39 7.60
N VAL A 142 9.26 -11.11 6.67
CA VAL A 142 9.51 -11.26 5.24
C VAL A 142 10.51 -10.21 4.76
N ARG A 143 10.54 -9.01 5.33
CA ARG A 143 11.60 -8.02 5.06
C ARG A 143 13.00 -8.60 5.19
N ALA A 144 13.24 -9.48 6.17
CA ALA A 144 14.53 -10.12 6.39
C ALA A 144 14.97 -11.04 5.23
N GLU A 145 14.04 -11.51 4.40
CA GLU A 145 14.33 -12.25 3.16
C GLU A 145 14.91 -11.36 2.05
N PHE A 146 14.83 -10.02 2.20
CA PHE A 146 15.30 -9.04 1.21
C PHE A 146 16.40 -8.14 1.80
N PRO A 147 17.67 -8.60 1.87
CA PRO A 147 18.77 -7.89 2.53
C PRO A 147 19.04 -6.47 2.02
N ARG A 148 18.65 -6.12 0.78
CA ARG A 148 18.81 -4.76 0.22
C ARG A 148 17.98 -3.69 0.95
N PHE A 149 16.94 -4.09 1.68
CA PHE A 149 16.11 -3.20 2.50
C PHE A 149 16.70 -2.96 3.90
N ASP A 150 17.79 -3.63 4.26
CA ASP A 150 18.55 -3.34 5.48
C ASP A 150 19.42 -2.09 5.24
N ALA A 151 19.01 -0.96 5.82
CA ALA A 151 19.66 0.32 5.59
C ALA A 151 21.13 0.31 6.05
N ALA A 152 21.45 -0.31 7.18
CA ALA A 152 22.82 -0.36 7.69
C ALA A 152 23.75 -1.15 6.76
N LYS A 153 23.28 -2.29 6.23
CA LYS A 153 24.04 -3.06 5.24
C LYS A 153 24.21 -2.30 3.92
N THR A 154 23.15 -1.65 3.45
CA THR A 154 23.18 -0.88 2.20
C THR A 154 24.11 0.33 2.30
N LEU A 155 24.10 1.04 3.42
CA LEU A 155 24.99 2.20 3.66
C LEU A 155 26.46 1.82 3.87
N ALA A 156 26.75 0.58 4.29
CA ALA A 156 28.11 0.07 4.33
C ALA A 156 28.73 -0.16 2.93
N GLY A 157 27.90 -0.16 1.87
CA GLY A 157 28.33 -0.20 0.48
C GLY A 157 27.92 1.05 -0.31
N ASP A 158 28.08 0.98 -1.63
CA ASP A 158 27.77 2.07 -2.58
C ASP A 158 26.35 1.95 -3.18
N GLU A 159 25.55 1.00 -2.71
CA GLU A 159 24.20 0.75 -3.21
C GLU A 159 23.23 1.88 -2.81
N PRO A 160 22.24 2.22 -3.65
CA PRO A 160 21.19 3.16 -3.28
C PRO A 160 20.37 2.65 -2.08
N LEU A 161 20.05 3.55 -1.14
CA LEU A 161 19.12 3.24 -0.06
C LEU A 161 17.76 2.89 -0.65
N LEU A 162 17.21 1.71 -0.33
CA LEU A 162 15.85 1.38 -0.72
C LEU A 162 14.84 1.90 0.31
N PHE A 163 13.76 2.53 -0.17
CA PHE A 163 12.59 2.83 0.65
C PHE A 163 11.64 1.62 0.67
N THR A 164 10.82 1.50 1.71
CA THR A 164 9.76 0.49 1.79
C THR A 164 8.42 1.04 1.32
N GLY A 165 7.52 0.15 0.91
CA GLY A 165 6.13 0.51 0.65
C GLY A 165 5.30 0.59 1.93
N GLU A 166 3.99 0.54 1.79
CA GLU A 166 3.07 0.48 2.91
C GLU A 166 3.15 -0.88 3.61
N THR A 167 3.83 -0.90 4.74
CA THR A 167 4.05 -2.09 5.57
C THR A 167 4.02 -1.64 7.03
N ILE A 168 3.40 -2.44 7.91
CA ILE A 168 3.34 -2.13 9.35
C ILE A 168 4.27 -3.07 10.10
N HIS A 169 5.10 -2.49 10.97
CA HIS A 169 6.15 -3.21 11.70
C HIS A 169 6.04 -2.98 13.21
N PRO A 170 6.56 -3.90 14.06
CA PRO A 170 6.50 -3.76 15.51
C PRO A 170 7.08 -2.43 16.02
N TRP A 171 8.20 -1.99 15.45
CA TRP A 171 8.90 -0.77 15.87
C TRP A 171 8.06 0.50 15.69
N MET A 172 7.04 0.50 14.82
CA MET A 172 6.14 1.64 14.66
C MET A 172 5.35 1.93 15.94
N PHE A 173 4.99 0.87 16.69
CA PHE A 173 4.31 0.98 17.98
C PHE A 173 5.24 1.44 19.10
N ASP A 174 6.56 1.41 18.89
CA ASP A 174 7.55 1.99 19.82
C ASP A 174 7.88 3.44 19.42
N ASN A 175 7.96 3.73 18.13
CA ASN A 175 8.41 5.02 17.61
C ASN A 175 7.32 6.09 17.62
N ASP A 176 6.08 5.77 17.22
CA ASP A 176 4.95 6.71 17.18
C ASP A 176 4.26 6.83 18.55
N PRO A 177 4.28 8.01 19.21
CA PRO A 177 3.59 8.22 20.48
C PRO A 177 2.10 7.86 20.45
N ALA A 178 1.44 8.03 19.30
CA ALA A 178 0.01 7.71 19.16
C ALA A 178 -0.26 6.19 19.13
N LEU A 179 0.72 5.39 18.74
CA LEU A 179 0.59 3.93 18.66
C LEU A 179 1.09 3.21 19.92
N ARG A 180 1.98 3.82 20.72
CA ARG A 180 2.51 3.23 21.97
C ARG A 180 1.45 2.63 22.89
N PRO A 181 0.30 3.28 23.16
CA PRO A 181 -0.74 2.69 24.00
C PRO A 181 -1.37 1.41 23.43
N LEU A 182 -1.25 1.18 22.13
CA LEU A 182 -1.83 0.04 21.41
C LEU A 182 -0.83 -1.11 21.20
N ARG A 183 0.42 -0.97 21.65
CA ARG A 183 1.51 -1.94 21.42
C ARG A 183 1.15 -3.36 21.86
N GLU A 184 0.57 -3.50 23.05
CA GLU A 184 0.14 -4.82 23.56
C GLU A 184 -0.96 -5.43 22.68
N THR A 185 -1.99 -4.64 22.36
CA THR A 185 -3.09 -5.05 21.47
C THR A 185 -2.57 -5.48 20.10
N ALA A 186 -1.61 -4.74 19.54
CA ALA A 186 -1.00 -5.07 18.26
C ALA A 186 -0.25 -6.42 18.33
N GLY A 187 0.47 -6.67 19.43
CA GLY A 187 1.10 -7.97 19.69
C GLY A 187 0.09 -9.12 19.80
N LEU A 188 -1.05 -8.91 20.46
CA LEU A 188 -2.12 -9.90 20.56
C LEU A 188 -2.76 -10.19 19.21
N LEU A 189 -3.00 -9.17 18.39
CA LEU A 189 -3.53 -9.34 17.03
C LEU A 189 -2.56 -10.09 16.14
N ALA A 190 -1.27 -9.75 16.17
CA ALA A 190 -0.25 -10.42 15.39
C ALA A 190 -0.09 -11.90 15.81
N ALA A 191 -0.25 -12.23 17.09
CA ALA A 191 -0.16 -13.60 17.60
C ALA A 191 -1.45 -14.42 17.42
N ARG A 192 -2.54 -13.81 16.94
CA ARG A 192 -3.86 -14.44 16.87
C ARG A 192 -3.90 -15.58 15.86
N THR A 193 -4.44 -16.73 16.26
CA THR A 193 -4.50 -17.97 15.45
C THR A 193 -5.92 -18.52 15.29
N ASP A 194 -6.95 -17.86 15.80
CA ASP A 194 -8.34 -18.32 15.75
C ASP A 194 -9.15 -17.57 14.67
N TRP A 195 -8.50 -17.21 13.56
CA TRP A 195 -9.18 -16.58 12.45
C TRP A 195 -10.10 -17.58 11.74
N THR A 196 -11.31 -17.15 11.43
CA THR A 196 -12.20 -17.91 10.54
C THR A 196 -11.84 -17.61 9.09
N PRO A 197 -12.15 -18.52 8.14
CA PRO A 197 -12.06 -18.22 6.72
C PRO A 197 -12.71 -16.87 6.38
N LEU A 198 -11.96 -15.97 5.74
CA LEU A 198 -12.46 -14.63 5.39
C LEU A 198 -13.38 -14.69 4.16
N TYR A 199 -13.07 -15.59 3.23
CA TYR A 199 -13.80 -15.78 1.98
C TYR A 199 -14.35 -17.20 1.86
N ASP A 200 -15.47 -17.34 1.16
CA ASP A 200 -16.03 -18.63 0.72
C ASP A 200 -15.89 -18.75 -0.81
N PRO A 201 -14.83 -19.42 -1.31
CA PRO A 201 -14.59 -19.57 -2.74
C PRO A 201 -15.74 -20.28 -3.48
N ALA A 202 -16.44 -21.22 -2.82
CA ALA A 202 -17.54 -21.94 -3.44
C ALA A 202 -18.75 -21.01 -3.68
N ARG A 203 -19.02 -20.09 -2.75
CA ARG A 203 -20.05 -19.06 -2.91
C ARG A 203 -19.66 -18.02 -3.97
N LEU A 204 -18.39 -17.61 -4.00
CA LEU A 204 -17.86 -16.70 -5.02
C LEU A 204 -17.94 -17.29 -6.44
N ALA A 205 -17.68 -18.59 -6.59
CA ALA A 205 -17.75 -19.29 -7.87
C ALA A 205 -19.17 -19.40 -8.45
N VAL A 206 -20.22 -19.23 -7.63
CA VAL A 206 -21.62 -19.23 -8.07
C VAL A 206 -22.28 -17.86 -7.99
N ASN A 207 -21.49 -16.79 -7.88
CA ASN A 207 -22.00 -15.42 -7.84
C ASN A 207 -22.88 -15.09 -9.06
N GLU A 208 -24.05 -14.49 -8.80
CA GLU A 208 -25.04 -14.11 -9.81
C GLU A 208 -25.09 -12.59 -10.06
N VAL A 209 -24.45 -11.81 -9.17
CA VAL A 209 -24.41 -10.35 -9.27
C VAL A 209 -23.28 -9.95 -10.23
N PRO A 210 -23.54 -9.19 -11.31
CA PRO A 210 -22.47 -8.70 -12.16
C PRO A 210 -21.47 -7.83 -11.39
N VAL A 211 -20.17 -8.13 -11.52
CA VAL A 211 -19.10 -7.37 -10.85
C VAL A 211 -18.15 -6.82 -11.91
N ALA A 212 -17.76 -5.55 -11.76
CA ALA A 212 -16.68 -4.93 -12.51
C ALA A 212 -15.59 -4.51 -11.53
N ALA A 213 -14.32 -4.83 -11.84
CA ALA A 213 -13.17 -4.51 -11.03
C ALA A 213 -12.11 -3.76 -11.85
N ALA A 214 -11.66 -2.60 -11.38
CA ALA A 214 -10.49 -1.91 -11.92
C ALA A 214 -9.23 -2.47 -11.24
N VAL A 215 -8.27 -2.91 -12.06
CA VAL A 215 -6.98 -3.44 -11.61
C VAL A 215 -5.88 -2.57 -12.22
N TYR A 216 -5.09 -1.93 -11.37
CA TYR A 216 -3.96 -1.11 -11.80
C TYR A 216 -2.74 -2.01 -11.97
N HIS A 217 -2.18 -2.06 -13.19
CA HIS A 217 -1.18 -3.05 -13.57
C HIS A 217 0.10 -2.94 -12.72
N ASP A 218 0.56 -1.72 -12.48
CA ASP A 218 1.77 -1.41 -11.72
C ASP A 218 1.49 -0.92 -10.29
N ASP A 219 0.36 -1.32 -9.70
CA ASP A 219 0.03 -1.01 -8.31
C ASP A 219 1.12 -1.50 -7.35
N MET A 220 1.60 -0.60 -6.49
CA MET A 220 2.61 -0.95 -5.50
C MET A 220 2.02 -1.82 -4.37
N TYR A 221 0.79 -1.52 -3.93
CA TYR A 221 0.20 -2.08 -2.73
C TYR A 221 -0.52 -3.40 -3.01
N VAL A 222 -1.28 -3.47 -4.11
CA VAL A 222 -2.03 -4.68 -4.47
C VAL A 222 -1.34 -5.42 -5.61
N ASP A 223 -1.07 -6.70 -5.42
CA ASP A 223 -0.45 -7.51 -6.46
C ASP A 223 -1.44 -7.82 -7.60
N THR A 224 -1.05 -7.47 -8.83
CA THR A 224 -1.85 -7.71 -10.03
C THR A 224 -2.11 -9.20 -10.27
N ALA A 225 -1.15 -10.08 -10.03
CA ALA A 225 -1.34 -11.52 -10.25
C ALA A 225 -2.32 -12.11 -9.23
N HIS A 226 -2.20 -11.75 -7.94
CA HIS A 226 -3.19 -12.12 -6.93
C HIS A 226 -4.59 -11.60 -7.28
N ALA A 227 -4.70 -10.33 -7.71
CA ALA A 227 -5.97 -9.74 -8.09
C ALA A 227 -6.63 -10.46 -9.28
N LEU A 228 -5.84 -10.85 -10.29
CA LEU A 228 -6.33 -11.58 -11.46
C LEU A 228 -6.73 -13.02 -11.13
N THR A 229 -6.01 -13.69 -10.22
CA THR A 229 -6.41 -15.01 -9.70
C THR A 229 -7.76 -14.93 -8.98
N THR A 230 -7.95 -13.93 -8.10
CA THR A 230 -9.23 -13.70 -7.43
C THR A 230 -10.34 -13.39 -8.43
N ALA A 231 -10.06 -12.55 -9.43
CA ALA A 231 -11.02 -12.22 -10.48
C ALA A 231 -11.54 -13.47 -11.22
N ALA A 232 -10.65 -14.41 -11.55
CA ALA A 232 -10.99 -15.64 -12.25
C ALA A 232 -11.85 -16.61 -11.41
N ALA A 233 -11.74 -16.55 -10.08
CA ALA A 233 -12.52 -17.38 -9.16
C ALA A 233 -13.96 -16.88 -8.95
N ILE A 234 -14.26 -15.62 -9.26
CA ILE A 234 -15.57 -15.00 -9.03
C ILE A 234 -16.39 -15.03 -10.32
N ARG A 235 -17.47 -15.81 -10.35
CA ARG A 235 -18.37 -15.86 -11.51
C ARG A 235 -18.99 -14.49 -11.77
N GLY A 236 -19.00 -14.07 -13.04
CA GLY A 236 -19.61 -12.82 -13.45
C GLY A 236 -18.78 -11.57 -13.15
N LEU A 237 -17.56 -11.72 -12.60
CA LEU A 237 -16.60 -10.63 -12.45
C LEU A 237 -15.87 -10.37 -13.77
N ARG A 238 -15.77 -9.10 -14.13
CA ARG A 238 -14.98 -8.62 -15.27
C ARG A 238 -13.95 -7.59 -14.82
N THR A 239 -12.72 -7.75 -15.28
CA THR A 239 -11.62 -6.83 -14.97
C THR A 239 -11.42 -5.82 -16.07
N TRP A 240 -11.21 -4.56 -15.68
CA TRP A 240 -10.54 -3.56 -16.51
C TRP A 240 -9.13 -3.37 -15.94
N VAL A 241 -8.15 -3.92 -16.66
CA VAL A 241 -6.73 -3.81 -16.31
C VAL A 241 -6.14 -2.61 -17.04
N THR A 242 -5.46 -1.72 -16.33
CA THR A 242 -4.89 -0.49 -16.90
C THR A 242 -3.57 -0.13 -16.24
N ASP A 243 -2.65 0.41 -17.04
CA ASP A 243 -1.36 0.99 -16.64
C ASP A 243 -1.40 2.54 -16.63
N GLU A 244 -2.55 3.14 -16.91
CA GLU A 244 -2.74 4.60 -16.95
C GLU A 244 -2.74 5.21 -15.55
N PHE A 245 -3.09 4.42 -14.53
CA PHE A 245 -3.27 4.88 -13.16
C PHE A 245 -2.45 4.07 -12.17
N GLU A 246 -2.02 4.75 -11.12
CA GLU A 246 -1.51 4.13 -9.89
C GLU A 246 -2.68 3.80 -8.94
N HIS A 247 -2.37 3.37 -7.71
CA HIS A 247 -3.36 2.97 -6.71
C HIS A 247 -4.43 4.04 -6.43
N ASP A 248 -4.07 5.32 -6.59
CA ASP A 248 -4.97 6.45 -6.40
C ASP A 248 -5.83 6.79 -7.62
N GLY A 249 -5.89 5.92 -8.63
CA GLY A 249 -6.64 6.10 -9.87
C GLY A 249 -8.11 6.48 -9.70
N VAL A 250 -8.77 6.03 -8.63
CA VAL A 250 -10.16 6.44 -8.32
C VAL A 250 -10.26 7.91 -7.89
N ARG A 251 -9.22 8.42 -7.22
CA ARG A 251 -9.14 9.79 -6.70
C ARG A 251 -8.65 10.75 -7.79
N THR A 252 -7.71 10.32 -8.63
CA THR A 252 -7.08 11.15 -9.67
C THR A 252 -7.77 11.07 -11.02
N GLY A 253 -8.28 9.90 -11.39
CA GLY A 253 -8.89 9.64 -12.70
C GLY A 253 -10.33 10.11 -12.86
N GLY A 254 -11.00 10.54 -11.78
CA GLY A 254 -12.38 11.03 -11.82
C GLY A 254 -13.31 10.07 -12.60
N PRO A 255 -14.25 10.56 -13.44
CA PRO A 255 -15.11 9.75 -14.30
C PRO A 255 -14.38 8.76 -15.23
N GLY A 256 -13.11 9.01 -15.57
CA GLY A 256 -12.28 8.18 -16.45
C GLY A 256 -12.15 6.74 -15.96
N CYS A 257 -11.85 6.57 -14.66
CA CYS A 257 -11.81 5.26 -14.00
C CYS A 257 -13.18 4.56 -14.03
N TRP A 258 -14.28 5.32 -13.99
CA TRP A 258 -15.64 4.78 -14.07
C TRP A 258 -16.03 4.43 -15.51
N THR A 259 -15.56 5.21 -16.50
CA THR A 259 -15.81 4.96 -17.92
C THR A 259 -15.08 3.74 -18.44
N GLY A 260 -13.87 3.42 -17.97
CA GLY A 260 -13.19 2.16 -18.30
C GLY A 260 -13.99 0.92 -17.87
N CYS A 261 -14.71 1.02 -16.75
CA CYS A 261 -15.65 0.00 -16.28
C CYS A 261 -17.06 0.09 -16.92
N SER A 262 -17.37 1.13 -17.70
CA SER A 262 -18.73 1.43 -18.19
C SER A 262 -19.22 0.69 -19.44
N PRO A 263 -18.38 0.13 -20.36
CA PRO A 263 -18.90 -0.66 -21.49
C PRO A 263 -19.75 -1.88 -21.03
N TRP A 264 -19.68 -2.22 -19.75
CA TRP A 264 -20.16 -3.48 -19.20
C TRP A 264 -21.51 -3.36 -18.47
N ARG A 265 -22.08 -2.15 -18.35
CA ARG A 265 -23.44 -1.93 -17.79
C ARG A 265 -24.57 -2.39 -18.74
N ALA A 266 -24.28 -2.58 -20.03
CA ALA A 266 -25.30 -2.74 -21.07
C ALA A 266 -25.63 -4.19 -21.50
N THR A 267 -25.19 -5.21 -20.76
CA THR A 267 -25.48 -6.62 -21.12
C THR A 267 -26.48 -7.30 -20.17
N ARG A 268 -27.68 -6.74 -20.07
CA ARG A 268 -28.92 -7.48 -19.78
C ARG A 268 -30.00 -7.01 -20.74
N SER A 269 -30.02 -7.57 -21.93
CA SER A 269 -31.24 -7.70 -22.74
C SER A 269 -31.59 -9.17 -22.79
N GLU A 270 -32.56 -9.60 -21.98
CA GLU A 270 -33.19 -10.90 -22.16
C GLU A 270 -34.04 -10.88 -23.45
N PRO A 271 -34.05 -11.96 -24.25
CA PRO A 271 -34.99 -12.10 -25.36
C PRO A 271 -36.30 -12.68 -24.81
N GLY A 272 -37.16 -11.83 -24.26
CA GLY A 272 -38.49 -12.21 -23.74
C GLY A 272 -39.59 -11.71 -24.67
N GLY A 273 -40.23 -12.63 -25.38
CA GLY A 273 -41.25 -12.35 -26.39
C GLY A 273 -42.46 -11.57 -25.88
N ALA A 274 -42.92 -10.61 -26.69
CA ALA A 274 -44.21 -9.98 -26.54
C ALA A 274 -45.24 -10.75 -27.40
N VAL A 275 -46.10 -11.52 -26.74
CA VAL A 275 -47.41 -11.91 -27.28
C VAL A 275 -48.47 -11.45 -26.28
N THR A 276 -49.62 -11.07 -26.83
CA THR A 276 -50.87 -10.57 -26.21
C THR A 276 -50.89 -9.05 -25.99
N GLY A 277 -51.92 -8.31 -26.39
CA GLY A 277 -53.15 -8.63 -27.10
C GLY A 277 -53.87 -7.30 -27.33
N ALA A 278 -54.31 -7.06 -28.56
CA ALA A 278 -55.11 -5.89 -28.89
C ALA A 278 -56.55 -6.08 -28.38
N LEU A 279 -57.09 -5.07 -27.71
CA LEU A 279 -58.53 -4.84 -27.58
C LEU A 279 -58.80 -3.34 -27.79
N PRO A 280 -59.91 -2.96 -28.45
CA PRO A 280 -60.02 -1.70 -29.18
C PRO A 280 -60.67 -0.56 -28.37
N ASP A 281 -60.57 0.62 -28.96
CA ASP A 281 -61.01 1.95 -28.52
C ASP A 281 -62.49 2.08 -28.07
N ARG A 282 -62.64 2.76 -26.92
CA ARG A 282 -63.61 3.85 -26.57
C ARG A 282 -65.09 3.56 -26.30
N PRO A 283 -65.80 4.49 -25.61
CA PRO A 283 -65.38 5.79 -25.04
C PRO A 283 -65.25 5.84 -23.51
#